data_AF-A0AAD5M6X1-F1
#
_entry.id   AF-A0AAD5M6X1-F1
#
_cell.length_a   1.000
_cell.length_b   1.000
_cell.length_c   1.000
_cell.angle_alpha   90.00
_cell.angle_beta   90.00
_cell.angle_gamma   90.00
#
_symmetry.space_group_name_H-M   'P 1'
#
loop_
_entity.id
_entity.type
_entity.pdbx_description
1 polymer ?
#
loop_
_entity_poly.entity_id
_entity_poly.type
_entity_poly.pdbx_seq_one_letter_code
_entity_poly.pdbx_strand_id
1 'polypeptide(L)'
;MDLNPENPFGDLMSKAVKLKGYQQAQLRTRFDSWPQYFQHSMFMQESVTSVREKPFEEKMTHAEAMKAKGNEHFGNGILDEAVAEYEKALAIFKYAENTDPGWKKKGIEDKDIRVVDFVPEHKEQQDRLVAFKISCYLNIAEFERALVDLQKAYSIDPDNREVKKMYREMRELRTKQKRLDRATFSGMFNRGEVYVDDALPSSGSKENPGDDNARDLKFEKEVDEAESLARMCEARGHPEHAKEIRAKIEQAKAMGWSLTRDRNFQTFE
;
A
#
# COMPACT_ATOMS: atom_id res chain seq x y z
N MET A 1 -26.04 11.92 8.27
CA MET A 1 -24.86 11.14 7.81
C MET A 1 -24.73 10.04 8.83
N ASP A 2 -25.50 8.98 8.59
CA ASP A 2 -25.99 8.16 9.69
C ASP A 2 -25.00 7.04 9.94
N LEU A 3 -24.45 7.02 11.16
CA LEU A 3 -23.58 5.95 11.64
C LEU A 3 -24.45 4.72 11.88
N ASN A 4 -23.96 3.53 11.50
CA ASN A 4 -24.68 2.31 11.81
C ASN A 4 -24.73 2.12 13.34
N PRO A 5 -25.90 2.11 13.98
CA PRO A 5 -26.02 2.02 15.44
C PRO A 5 -25.51 0.70 16.01
N GLU A 6 -25.34 -0.34 15.18
CA GLU A 6 -24.85 -1.65 15.62
C GLU A 6 -23.30 -1.75 15.69
N ASN A 7 -22.55 -0.90 14.98
CA ASN A 7 -21.09 -0.88 15.05
C ASN A 7 -20.50 0.54 14.84
N PRO A 8 -20.84 1.50 15.71
CA PRO A 8 -20.44 2.90 15.56
C PRO A 8 -18.92 3.11 15.62
N PHE A 9 -18.20 2.28 16.39
CA PHE A 9 -16.74 2.36 16.51
C PHE A 9 -16.01 1.81 15.27
N GLY A 10 -16.46 0.69 14.69
CA GLY A 10 -15.91 0.16 13.45
C GLY A 10 -16.06 1.13 12.28
N ASP A 11 -17.22 1.79 12.19
CA ASP A 11 -17.48 2.85 11.20
C ASP A 11 -16.60 4.09 11.45
N LEU A 12 -16.43 4.50 12.70
CA LEU A 12 -15.58 5.63 13.07
C LEU A 12 -14.11 5.35 12.74
N MET A 13 -13.60 4.16 13.05
CA MET A 13 -12.24 3.75 12.74
C MET A 13 -12.02 3.64 11.23
N SER A 14 -12.98 3.10 10.48
CA SER A 14 -12.96 3.08 9.01
C SER A 14 -12.88 4.50 8.42
N LYS A 15 -13.67 5.44 8.95
CA LYS A 15 -13.63 6.85 8.55
C LYS A 15 -12.31 7.53 8.92
N ALA A 16 -11.79 7.29 10.13
CA ALA A 16 -10.53 7.86 10.59
C ALA A 16 -9.34 7.33 9.79
N VAL A 17 -9.35 6.03 9.45
CA VAL A 17 -8.38 5.42 8.54
C VAL A 17 -8.46 6.14 7.20
N LYS A 18 -9.62 6.20 6.55
CA LYS A 18 -9.83 6.90 5.26
C LYS A 18 -9.32 8.34 5.27
N LEU A 19 -9.68 9.12 6.29
CA LEU A 19 -9.22 10.50 6.42
C LEU A 19 -7.68 10.59 6.47
N LYS A 20 -7.05 9.67 7.21
CA LYS A 20 -5.59 9.59 7.33
C LYS A 20 -4.91 9.21 6.02
N GLY A 21 -5.50 8.35 5.18
CA GLY A 21 -4.95 8.07 3.85
C GLY A 21 -5.16 9.19 2.86
N TYR A 22 -6.28 9.93 2.94
CA TYR A 22 -6.43 11.16 2.14
C TYR A 22 -5.36 12.18 2.50
N GLN A 23 -5.11 12.39 3.79
CA GLN A 23 -4.02 13.26 4.25
C GLN A 23 -2.66 12.75 3.79
N GLN A 24 -2.40 11.45 3.91
CA GLN A 24 -1.13 10.88 3.45
C GLN A 24 -0.94 10.98 1.93
N ALA A 25 -1.99 10.72 1.15
CA ALA A 25 -1.97 10.78 -0.31
C ALA A 25 -1.61 12.20 -0.79
N GLN A 26 -2.14 13.24 -0.12
CA GLN A 26 -1.76 14.63 -0.39
C GLN A 26 -0.26 14.88 -0.17
N LEU A 27 0.35 14.22 0.82
CA LEU A 27 1.77 14.38 1.16
C LEU A 27 2.72 13.59 0.25
N ARG A 28 2.24 12.62 -0.53
CA ARG A 28 3.06 11.76 -1.41
C ARG A 28 2.64 11.81 -2.88
N THR A 29 2.03 12.92 -3.30
CA THR A 29 1.49 13.11 -4.65
C THR A 29 2.53 12.85 -5.74
N ARG A 30 3.78 13.31 -5.55
CA ARG A 30 4.89 13.07 -6.48
C ARG A 30 5.27 11.59 -6.49
N PHE A 31 5.40 10.95 -5.33
CA PHE A 31 5.68 9.52 -5.23
C PHE A 31 4.62 8.67 -5.94
N ASP A 32 3.34 8.94 -5.69
CA ASP A 32 2.21 8.20 -6.26
C ASP A 32 2.09 8.44 -7.79
N SER A 33 2.65 9.53 -8.31
CA SER A 33 2.69 9.81 -9.76
C SER A 33 3.73 8.98 -10.53
N TRP A 34 4.67 8.34 -9.84
CA TRP A 34 5.73 7.59 -10.50
C TRP A 34 5.27 6.22 -11.00
N PRO A 35 5.91 5.68 -12.06
CA PRO A 35 5.68 4.31 -12.47
C PRO A 35 5.91 3.33 -11.32
N GLN A 36 5.12 2.24 -11.28
CA GLN A 36 5.14 1.26 -10.20
C GLN A 36 6.54 0.68 -9.97
N TYR A 37 7.26 0.31 -11.04
CA TYR A 37 8.63 -0.19 -10.96
C TYR A 37 9.58 0.78 -10.24
N PHE A 38 9.35 2.10 -10.38
CA PHE A 38 10.19 3.11 -9.77
C PHE A 38 9.81 3.33 -8.30
N GLN A 39 8.53 3.25 -7.95
CA GLN A 39 8.08 3.23 -6.56
C GLN A 39 8.70 2.04 -5.79
N HIS A 40 8.76 0.86 -6.41
CA HIS A 40 9.35 -0.36 -5.83
C HIS A 40 10.83 -0.20 -5.46
N SER A 41 11.57 0.67 -6.16
CA SER A 41 13.00 0.90 -5.92
C SER A 41 13.33 1.36 -4.50
N MET A 42 12.37 1.98 -3.80
CA MET A 42 12.49 2.42 -2.40
C MET A 42 12.45 1.28 -1.38
N PHE A 43 11.97 0.10 -1.79
CA PHE A 43 11.72 -1.05 -0.92
C PHE A 43 12.57 -2.27 -1.27
N MET A 44 13.63 -2.06 -2.05
CA MET A 44 14.51 -3.13 -2.50
C MET A 44 15.22 -3.81 -1.33
N GLN A 45 15.47 -5.11 -1.48
CA GLN A 45 16.15 -5.94 -0.50
C GLN A 45 17.67 -5.68 -0.52
N GLU A 46 18.38 -6.21 0.49
CA GLU A 46 19.83 -6.08 0.63
C GLU A 46 20.61 -6.57 -0.59
N SER A 47 20.07 -7.56 -1.31
CA SER A 47 20.62 -8.07 -2.57
C SER A 47 20.76 -7.01 -3.68
N VAL A 48 20.00 -5.91 -3.59
CA VAL A 48 20.08 -4.76 -4.50
C VAL A 48 20.74 -3.56 -3.79
N THR A 49 20.35 -3.27 -2.54
CA THR A 49 20.82 -2.06 -1.86
C THR A 49 22.33 -2.08 -1.59
N SER A 50 22.89 -3.23 -1.19
CA SER A 50 24.34 -3.38 -0.97
C SER A 50 25.17 -3.18 -2.25
N VAL A 51 24.57 -3.38 -3.43
CA VAL A 51 25.24 -3.23 -4.72
C VAL A 51 25.34 -1.75 -5.13
N ARG A 52 24.46 -0.87 -4.61
CA ARG A 52 24.40 0.55 -5.00
C ARG A 52 25.68 1.33 -4.64
N GLU A 53 26.45 0.84 -3.68
CA GLU A 53 27.69 1.47 -3.22
C GLU A 53 28.95 0.91 -3.91
N LYS A 54 28.80 -0.15 -4.72
CA LYS A 54 29.92 -0.81 -5.40
C LYS A 54 30.44 -0.01 -6.61
N PRO A 55 31.67 -0.28 -7.10
CA PRO A 55 32.17 0.28 -8.34
C PRO A 55 31.31 -0.09 -9.56
N PHE A 56 31.40 0.71 -10.63
CA PHE A 56 30.55 0.55 -11.82
C PHE A 56 30.56 -0.86 -12.42
N GLU A 57 31.74 -1.47 -12.59
CA GLU A 57 31.84 -2.81 -13.19
C GLU A 57 31.15 -3.88 -12.33
N GLU A 58 31.24 -3.76 -11.00
CA GLU A 58 30.51 -4.65 -10.10
C GLU A 58 29.00 -4.42 -10.16
N LYS A 59 28.55 -3.16 -10.23
CA LYS A 59 27.12 -2.84 -10.44
C LYS A 59 26.60 -3.47 -11.72
N MET A 60 27.34 -3.30 -12.83
CA MET A 60 26.98 -3.86 -14.12
C MET A 60 26.91 -5.39 -14.07
N THR A 61 27.88 -6.05 -13.45
CA THR A 61 27.88 -7.51 -13.32
C THR A 61 26.64 -8.03 -12.59
N HIS A 62 26.26 -7.39 -11.48
CA HIS A 62 25.05 -7.79 -10.73
C HIS A 62 23.77 -7.49 -11.51
N ALA A 63 23.71 -6.32 -12.16
CA ALA A 63 22.54 -5.92 -12.94
C ALA A 63 22.35 -6.83 -14.17
N GLU A 64 23.42 -7.20 -14.87
CA GLU A 64 23.39 -8.15 -15.99
C GLU A 64 22.93 -9.53 -15.54
N ALA A 65 23.38 -10.00 -14.37
CA ALA A 65 22.91 -11.26 -13.79
C ALA A 65 21.41 -11.23 -13.44
N MET A 66 20.91 -10.13 -12.87
CA MET A 66 19.47 -9.94 -12.62
C MET A 66 18.71 -9.91 -13.95
N LYS A 67 19.17 -9.17 -14.96
CA LYS A 67 18.55 -9.15 -16.29
C LYS A 67 18.51 -10.55 -16.92
N ALA A 68 19.59 -11.32 -16.81
CA ALA A 68 19.66 -12.68 -17.34
C ALA A 68 18.63 -13.62 -16.67
N LYS A 69 18.48 -13.54 -15.35
CA LYS A 69 17.40 -14.23 -14.62
C LYS A 69 16.02 -13.77 -15.09
N GLY A 70 15.84 -12.47 -15.31
CA GLY A 70 14.60 -11.93 -15.88
C GLY A 70 14.26 -12.55 -17.24
N ASN A 71 15.26 -12.64 -18.13
CA ASN A 71 15.10 -13.27 -19.44
C ASN A 71 14.75 -14.76 -19.35
N GLU A 72 15.35 -15.48 -18.40
CA GLU A 72 15.04 -16.90 -18.15
C GLU A 72 13.58 -17.07 -17.71
N HIS A 73 13.13 -16.29 -16.72
CA HIS A 73 11.73 -16.30 -16.29
C HIS A 73 10.78 -15.91 -17.44
N PHE A 74 11.15 -14.92 -18.25
CA PHE A 74 10.37 -14.50 -19.41
C PHE A 74 10.22 -15.62 -20.44
N GLY A 75 11.30 -16.32 -20.77
CA GLY A 75 11.28 -17.47 -21.68
C GLY A 75 10.44 -18.64 -21.17
N ASN A 76 10.35 -18.79 -19.84
CA ASN A 76 9.51 -19.80 -19.18
C ASN A 76 8.04 -19.37 -19.00
N GLY A 77 7.65 -18.16 -19.46
CA GLY A 77 6.31 -17.60 -19.27
C GLY A 77 6.00 -17.16 -17.84
N ILE A 78 7.02 -17.10 -16.98
CA ILE A 78 6.94 -16.68 -15.58
C ILE A 78 7.16 -15.17 -15.51
N LEU A 79 6.15 -14.42 -15.91
CA LEU A 79 6.36 -13.02 -16.29
C LEU A 79 6.47 -12.04 -15.11
N ASP A 80 5.83 -12.32 -13.97
CA ASP A 80 5.94 -11.47 -12.76
C ASP A 80 7.37 -11.47 -12.23
N GLU A 81 7.96 -12.66 -12.11
CA GLU A 81 9.35 -12.85 -11.69
C GLU A 81 10.31 -12.24 -12.71
N ALA A 82 10.00 -12.31 -14.00
CA ALA A 82 10.78 -11.65 -15.04
C ALA A 82 10.82 -10.12 -14.82
N VAL A 83 9.65 -9.50 -14.66
CA VAL A 83 9.54 -8.06 -14.39
C VAL A 83 10.29 -7.72 -13.10
N ALA A 84 10.06 -8.45 -12.01
CA ALA A 84 10.72 -8.20 -10.74
C ALA A 84 12.25 -8.21 -10.85
N GLU A 85 12.84 -9.12 -11.64
CA GLU A 85 14.29 -9.14 -11.87
C GLU A 85 14.78 -7.95 -12.70
N TYR A 86 14.01 -7.51 -13.72
CA TYR A 86 14.34 -6.28 -14.46
C TYR A 86 14.24 -5.02 -13.58
N GLU A 87 13.25 -4.96 -12.69
CA GLU A 87 13.11 -3.87 -11.72
C GLU A 87 14.28 -3.80 -10.75
N LYS A 88 14.72 -4.96 -10.21
CA LYS A 88 15.91 -5.05 -9.36
C LYS A 88 17.15 -4.54 -10.09
N ALA A 89 17.34 -4.94 -11.35
CA ALA A 89 18.47 -4.51 -12.17
C ALA A 89 18.49 -2.99 -12.38
N LEU A 90 17.32 -2.38 -12.66
CA LEU A 90 17.18 -0.92 -12.81
C LEU A 90 17.42 -0.18 -11.48
N ALA A 91 16.94 -0.73 -10.37
CA ALA A 91 17.00 -0.12 -9.05
C ALA A 91 18.41 -0.09 -8.41
N ILE A 92 19.41 -0.70 -9.05
CA ILE A 92 20.84 -0.50 -8.72
C ILE A 92 21.30 0.90 -9.13
N PHE A 93 20.77 1.42 -10.25
CA PHE A 93 21.28 2.65 -10.88
C PHE A 93 20.37 3.84 -10.72
N LYS A 94 19.05 3.63 -10.70
CA LYS A 94 18.08 4.71 -10.52
C LYS A 94 17.03 4.29 -9.52
N TYR A 95 16.94 4.99 -8.40
CA TYR A 95 16.04 4.62 -7.32
C TYR A 95 15.58 5.84 -6.52
N ALA A 96 14.44 5.69 -5.87
CA ALA A 96 13.97 6.60 -4.83
C ALA A 96 14.43 6.10 -3.47
N GLU A 97 14.82 7.01 -2.60
CA GLU A 97 15.14 6.71 -1.21
C GLU A 97 14.49 7.73 -0.30
N ASN A 98 14.11 7.29 0.90
CA ASN A 98 13.52 8.17 1.89
C ASN A 98 14.58 8.55 2.92
N THR A 99 14.75 9.86 3.15
CA THR A 99 15.76 10.41 4.04
C THR A 99 15.35 10.43 5.51
N ASP A 100 14.06 10.24 5.84
CA ASP A 100 13.58 10.15 7.22
C ASP A 100 13.69 8.70 7.73
N PRO A 101 14.60 8.35 8.65
CA PRO A 101 14.74 6.97 9.14
C PRO A 101 13.45 6.39 9.78
N GLY A 102 12.51 7.24 10.19
CA GLY A 102 11.21 6.86 10.73
C GLY A 102 10.08 6.73 9.70
N TRP A 103 10.35 6.90 8.40
CA TRP A 103 9.33 6.96 7.35
C TRP A 103 8.43 5.72 7.31
N LYS A 104 8.97 4.54 7.64
CA LYS A 104 8.18 3.29 7.69
C LYS A 104 7.02 3.34 8.70
N LYS A 105 7.14 4.14 9.76
CA LYS A 105 6.11 4.33 10.79
C LYS A 105 5.27 5.58 10.55
N LYS A 106 5.89 6.66 10.08
CA LYS A 106 5.25 7.97 9.88
C LYS A 106 4.41 8.00 8.60
N GLY A 107 4.87 7.32 7.56
CA GLY A 107 4.35 7.41 6.20
C GLY A 107 5.39 8.04 5.28
N ILE A 108 5.11 8.00 3.98
CA ILE A 108 5.96 8.60 2.94
C ILE A 108 5.48 10.02 2.70
N GLU A 109 6.41 10.97 2.71
CA GLU A 109 6.15 12.36 2.31
C GLU A 109 7.15 12.74 1.22
N ASP A 110 6.68 13.42 0.18
CA ASP A 110 7.51 13.79 -0.98
C ASP A 110 8.73 14.60 -0.60
N LYS A 111 8.61 15.44 0.44
CA LYS A 111 9.70 16.28 0.95
C LYS A 111 10.89 15.45 1.47
N ASP A 112 10.63 14.22 1.92
CA ASP A 112 11.62 13.30 2.48
C ASP A 112 12.11 12.30 1.44
N ILE A 113 11.71 12.43 0.17
CA ILE A 113 12.14 11.53 -0.90
C ILE A 113 13.21 12.19 -1.76
N ARG A 114 14.33 11.50 -1.90
CA ARG A 114 15.40 11.81 -2.85
C ARG A 114 15.42 10.79 -3.97
N VAL A 115 15.60 11.28 -5.21
CA VAL A 115 15.87 10.43 -6.36
C VAL A 115 17.37 10.37 -6.59
N VAL A 116 17.92 9.15 -6.61
CA VAL A 116 19.29 8.89 -7.01
C VAL A 116 19.27 8.39 -8.44
N ASP A 117 20.04 9.05 -9.32
CA ASP A 117 20.29 8.60 -10.68
C ASP A 117 21.81 8.54 -10.88
N PHE A 118 22.33 7.33 -10.85
CA PHE A 118 23.76 7.07 -10.98
C PHE A 118 24.21 7.33 -12.43
N VAL A 119 25.27 8.13 -12.56
CA VAL A 119 25.91 8.47 -13.83
C VAL A 119 27.41 8.14 -13.72
N PRO A 120 27.93 7.19 -14.52
CA PRO A 120 29.36 6.91 -14.60
C PRO A 120 30.15 8.14 -15.06
N GLU A 121 31.42 8.24 -14.66
CA GLU A 121 32.30 9.36 -15.05
C GLU A 121 32.64 9.32 -16.54
N HIS A 122 32.89 8.13 -17.09
CA HIS A 122 33.32 7.97 -18.48
C HIS A 122 32.15 7.81 -19.44
N LYS A 123 32.25 8.48 -20.60
CA LYS A 123 31.21 8.46 -21.63
C LYS A 123 30.87 7.04 -22.12
N GLU A 124 31.87 6.18 -22.31
CA GLU A 124 31.66 4.79 -22.71
C GLU A 124 30.81 4.00 -21.70
N GLN A 125 31.08 4.20 -20.41
CA GLN A 125 30.31 3.58 -19.33
C GLN A 125 28.89 4.15 -19.25
N GLN A 126 28.71 5.46 -19.49
CA GLN A 126 27.39 6.08 -19.60
C GLN A 126 26.58 5.47 -20.74
N ASP A 127 27.19 5.31 -21.93
CA ASP A 127 26.52 4.74 -23.10
C ASP A 127 26.15 3.26 -22.87
N ARG A 128 27.05 2.48 -22.25
CA ARG A 128 26.76 1.10 -21.81
C ARG A 128 25.59 1.06 -20.83
N LEU A 129 25.58 1.95 -19.83
CA LEU A 129 24.50 2.01 -18.84
C LEU A 129 23.16 2.43 -19.47
N VAL A 130 23.17 3.38 -20.39
CA VAL A 130 21.97 3.82 -21.11
C VAL A 130 21.41 2.68 -21.95
N ALA A 131 22.25 1.99 -22.73
CA ALA A 131 21.83 0.82 -23.51
C ALA A 131 21.25 -0.29 -22.62
N PHE A 132 21.88 -0.53 -21.46
CA PHE A 132 21.39 -1.48 -20.48
C PHE A 132 20.00 -1.09 -19.92
N LYS A 133 19.84 0.16 -19.45
CA LYS A 133 18.55 0.67 -18.94
C LYS A 133 17.45 0.55 -20.00
N ILE A 134 17.73 0.94 -21.25
CA ILE A 134 16.79 0.82 -22.38
C ILE A 134 16.36 -0.64 -22.58
N SER A 135 17.31 -1.58 -22.58
CA SER A 135 17.00 -3.01 -22.71
C SER A 135 16.05 -3.51 -21.61
N CYS A 136 16.28 -3.12 -20.35
CA CYS A 136 15.37 -3.49 -19.26
C CYS A 136 13.98 -2.85 -19.39
N TYR A 137 13.91 -1.56 -19.78
CA TYR A 137 12.63 -0.89 -20.01
C TYR A 137 11.83 -1.52 -21.14
N LEU A 138 12.49 -1.92 -22.24
CA LEU A 138 11.84 -2.61 -23.34
C LEU A 138 11.27 -3.96 -22.88
N ASN A 139 12.04 -4.75 -22.11
CA ASN A 139 11.55 -6.03 -21.60
C ASN A 139 10.33 -5.86 -20.66
N ILE A 140 10.31 -4.83 -19.81
CA ILE A 140 9.14 -4.51 -18.96
C ILE A 140 7.95 -4.07 -19.82
N ALA A 141 8.17 -3.20 -20.82
CA ALA A 141 7.11 -2.74 -21.70
C ALA A 141 6.53 -3.87 -22.57
N GLU A 142 7.35 -4.83 -23.01
CA GLU A 142 6.90 -6.00 -23.75
C GLU A 142 5.96 -6.87 -22.92
N PHE A 143 6.19 -7.00 -21.61
CA PHE A 143 5.26 -7.65 -20.69
C PHE A 143 3.92 -6.91 -20.62
N GLU A 144 3.92 -5.60 -20.42
CA GLU A 144 2.69 -4.81 -20.37
C GLU A 144 1.90 -4.91 -21.67
N ARG A 145 2.60 -4.92 -22.82
CA ARG A 145 1.99 -5.10 -24.14
C ARG A 145 1.41 -6.50 -24.32
N ALA A 146 2.13 -7.56 -23.91
CA ALA A 146 1.65 -8.93 -24.01
C ALA A 146 0.32 -9.13 -23.27
N LEU A 147 0.14 -8.47 -22.12
CA LEU A 147 -1.12 -8.47 -21.39
C LEU A 147 -2.26 -7.85 -22.19
N VAL A 148 -2.03 -6.68 -22.79
CA VAL A 148 -3.04 -5.97 -23.60
C VAL A 148 -3.41 -6.78 -24.83
N ASP A 149 -2.43 -7.40 -25.50
CA ASP A 149 -2.69 -8.20 -26.69
C ASP A 149 -3.41 -9.51 -26.36
N LEU A 150 -3.10 -10.15 -25.23
CA LEU A 150 -3.87 -11.31 -24.72
C LEU A 150 -5.30 -10.93 -24.34
N GLN A 151 -5.52 -9.74 -23.76
CA GLN A 151 -6.87 -9.24 -23.47
C GLN A 151 -7.67 -9.05 -24.75
N LYS A 152 -7.07 -8.47 -25.80
CA LYS A 152 -7.71 -8.31 -27.10
C LYS A 152 -8.00 -9.65 -27.74
N ALA A 153 -7.04 -10.58 -27.76
CA ALA A 153 -7.23 -11.92 -28.29
C ALA A 153 -8.39 -12.64 -27.58
N TYR A 154 -8.47 -12.54 -26.26
CA TYR A 154 -9.58 -13.11 -25.47
C TYR A 154 -10.92 -12.46 -25.79
N SER A 155 -10.96 -11.16 -26.11
CA SER A 155 -12.19 -10.47 -26.51
C SER A 155 -12.68 -10.85 -27.92
N ILE A 156 -11.78 -11.28 -28.79
CA ILE A 156 -12.09 -11.71 -30.17
C ILE A 156 -12.56 -13.16 -30.18
N ASP A 157 -11.86 -14.05 -29.46
CA ASP A 157 -12.21 -15.47 -29.34
C ASP A 157 -12.14 -15.94 -27.87
N PRO A 158 -13.25 -15.80 -27.12
CA PRO A 158 -13.33 -16.22 -25.72
C PRO A 158 -13.29 -17.74 -25.49
N ASP A 159 -13.53 -18.53 -26.54
CA ASP A 159 -13.63 -20.00 -26.49
C ASP A 159 -12.29 -20.67 -26.81
N ASN A 160 -11.32 -19.93 -27.36
CA ASN A 160 -9.95 -20.39 -27.51
C ASN A 160 -9.33 -20.74 -26.14
N ARG A 161 -9.12 -22.04 -25.92
CA ARG A 161 -8.65 -22.58 -24.64
C ARG A 161 -7.25 -22.10 -24.28
N GLU A 162 -6.37 -21.89 -25.26
CA GLU A 162 -5.00 -21.42 -25.04
C GLU A 162 -4.97 -19.93 -24.68
N VAL A 163 -5.66 -19.09 -25.45
CA VAL A 163 -5.80 -17.65 -25.17
C VAL A 163 -6.46 -17.42 -23.82
N LYS A 164 -7.52 -18.19 -23.50
CA LYS A 164 -8.19 -18.15 -22.19
C LYS A 164 -7.30 -18.57 -21.03
N LYS A 165 -6.47 -19.61 -21.22
CA LYS A 165 -5.49 -20.05 -20.22
C LYS A 165 -4.43 -18.96 -19.99
N MET A 166 -3.80 -18.47 -21.06
CA MET A 166 -2.77 -17.42 -20.99
C MET A 166 -3.32 -16.11 -20.41
N TYR A 167 -4.53 -15.70 -20.80
CA TYR A 167 -5.19 -14.50 -20.26
C TYR A 167 -5.56 -14.66 -18.77
N ARG A 168 -6.05 -15.84 -18.34
CA ARG A 168 -6.33 -16.11 -16.93
C ARG A 168 -5.04 -16.09 -16.10
N GLU A 169 -4.00 -16.79 -16.56
CA GLU A 169 -2.68 -16.80 -15.90
C GLU A 169 -2.15 -15.38 -15.78
N MET A 170 -2.17 -14.59 -16.86
CA MET A 170 -1.74 -13.19 -16.86
C MET A 170 -2.56 -12.26 -15.96
N ARG A 171 -3.87 -12.48 -15.86
CA ARG A 171 -4.74 -11.73 -14.93
C ARG A 171 -4.46 -12.12 -13.48
N GLU A 172 -4.23 -13.40 -13.20
CA GLU A 172 -3.84 -13.89 -11.88
C GLU A 172 -2.47 -13.36 -11.47
N LEU A 173 -1.53 -13.28 -12.40
CA LEU A 173 -0.20 -12.68 -12.23
C LEU A 173 -0.32 -11.19 -11.84
N ARG A 174 -1.04 -10.38 -12.63
CA ARG A 174 -1.33 -8.97 -12.25
C ARG A 174 -2.02 -8.84 -10.89
N THR A 175 -2.86 -9.80 -10.53
CA THR A 175 -3.53 -9.83 -9.22
C THR A 175 -2.57 -10.22 -8.09
N LYS A 176 -1.63 -11.13 -8.34
CA LYS A 176 -0.56 -11.53 -7.41
C LYS A 176 0.46 -10.42 -7.24
N GLN A 177 0.89 -9.74 -8.31
CA GLN A 177 1.74 -8.55 -8.26
C GLN A 177 1.07 -7.47 -7.41
N LYS A 178 -0.19 -7.13 -7.70
CA LYS A 178 -0.99 -6.23 -6.84
C LYS A 178 -1.13 -6.73 -5.40
N ARG A 179 -1.21 -8.04 -5.16
CA ARG A 179 -1.33 -8.63 -3.81
C ARG A 179 -0.01 -8.60 -3.06
N LEU A 180 1.12 -8.78 -3.72
CA LEU A 180 2.46 -8.67 -3.16
C LEU A 180 2.81 -7.21 -2.93
N ASP A 181 2.46 -6.31 -3.85
CA ASP A 181 2.53 -4.88 -3.64
C ASP A 181 1.61 -4.47 -2.48
N ARG A 182 0.42 -5.05 -2.37
CA ARG A 182 -0.45 -4.88 -1.20
C ARG A 182 0.15 -5.52 0.07
N ALA A 183 0.77 -6.68 0.04
CA ALA A 183 1.32 -7.28 1.26
C ALA A 183 2.58 -6.54 1.74
N THR A 184 3.44 -6.15 0.81
CA THR A 184 4.70 -5.43 1.06
C THR A 184 4.45 -3.95 1.35
N PHE A 185 3.45 -3.34 0.71
CA PHE A 185 3.19 -1.90 0.79
C PHE A 185 1.82 -1.52 1.40
N SER A 186 0.79 -2.37 1.52
CA SER A 186 -0.52 -1.90 2.06
C SER A 186 -0.50 -1.49 3.52
N GLY A 187 0.42 -2.01 4.33
CA GLY A 187 0.68 -1.49 5.68
C GLY A 187 1.14 -0.02 5.67
N MET A 188 1.65 0.47 4.53
CA MET A 188 2.13 1.82 4.27
C MET A 188 1.22 2.65 3.35
N PHE A 189 0.36 2.02 2.54
CA PHE A 189 -0.43 2.70 1.50
C PHE A 189 -1.95 2.62 1.69
N ASN A 190 -2.49 1.63 2.40
CA ASN A 190 -3.94 1.47 2.58
C ASN A 190 -4.43 2.05 3.91
N ARG A 191 -4.29 3.36 4.03
CA ARG A 191 -5.14 4.13 4.93
C ARG A 191 -6.33 4.75 4.19
N GLY A 192 -6.98 4.11 3.20
CA GLY A 192 -8.20 4.73 2.70
C GLY A 192 -8.92 4.22 1.46
N GLU A 193 -8.42 3.23 0.74
CA GLU A 193 -9.20 2.66 -0.36
C GLU A 193 -9.85 1.34 0.05
N VAL A 194 -11.12 1.43 0.42
CA VAL A 194 -12.05 0.30 0.31
C VAL A 194 -12.63 0.40 -1.10
N TYR A 195 -12.03 -0.32 -2.06
CA TYR A 195 -12.82 -0.72 -3.21
C TYR A 195 -13.82 -1.76 -2.72
N VAL A 196 -15.10 -1.49 -2.98
CA VAL A 196 -16.17 -2.47 -2.88
C VAL A 196 -15.85 -3.53 -3.91
N ASP A 197 -15.25 -4.64 -3.48
CA ASP A 197 -15.23 -5.85 -4.30
C ASP A 197 -16.67 -6.37 -4.32
N ASP A 198 -17.35 -6.20 -5.45
CA ASP A 198 -18.58 -6.93 -5.80
C ASP A 198 -18.24 -8.41 -6.06
N ALA A 199 -17.73 -9.09 -5.03
CA ALA A 199 -17.43 -10.52 -5.05
C ALA A 199 -17.87 -11.17 -3.73
N LEU A 200 -19.16 -11.52 -3.68
CA LEU A 200 -19.84 -12.56 -2.88
C LEU A 200 -19.73 -12.53 -1.33
N PRO A 201 -20.87 -12.72 -0.62
CA PRO A 201 -20.95 -12.50 0.83
C PRO A 201 -20.42 -13.69 1.64
N SER A 202 -19.56 -13.41 2.62
CA SER A 202 -19.17 -14.38 3.66
C SER A 202 -19.82 -14.04 5.00
N SER A 203 -20.81 -14.87 5.35
CA SER A 203 -21.21 -15.32 6.70
C SER A 203 -21.06 -14.37 7.89
N GLY A 204 -22.18 -13.85 8.38
CA GLY A 204 -22.27 -13.15 9.66
C GLY A 204 -22.18 -14.08 10.88
N SER A 205 -21.52 -13.60 11.93
CA SER A 205 -21.58 -14.14 13.29
C SER A 205 -22.58 -13.32 14.11
N LYS A 206 -23.60 -14.00 14.66
CA LYS A 206 -24.61 -13.41 15.56
C LYS A 206 -24.01 -13.14 16.95
N GLU A 207 -24.22 -11.95 17.49
CA GLU A 207 -23.94 -11.64 18.90
C GLU A 207 -25.24 -11.58 19.72
N ASN A 208 -25.18 -12.12 20.95
CA ASN A 208 -26.30 -12.26 21.89
C ASN A 208 -26.45 -10.99 22.76
N PRO A 209 -27.67 -10.51 23.03
CA PRO A 209 -27.91 -9.27 23.79
C PRO A 209 -28.14 -9.55 25.28
N GLY A 210 -27.11 -9.42 26.13
CA GLY A 210 -27.33 -9.59 27.58
C GLY A 210 -26.16 -9.41 28.54
N ASP A 211 -25.13 -8.62 28.21
CA ASP A 211 -24.05 -8.33 29.17
C ASP A 211 -23.69 -6.83 29.15
N ASP A 212 -24.51 -6.04 29.86
CA ASP A 212 -24.34 -4.58 29.92
C ASP A 212 -23.05 -4.18 30.66
N ASN A 213 -22.56 -5.01 31.60
CA ASN A 213 -21.26 -4.79 32.26
C ASN A 213 -20.07 -4.95 31.30
N ALA A 214 -20.13 -5.91 30.36
CA ALA A 214 -19.07 -6.07 29.35
C ALA A 214 -19.05 -4.92 28.34
N ARG A 215 -20.21 -4.31 28.06
CA ARG A 215 -20.32 -3.14 27.18
C ARG A 215 -19.77 -1.88 27.84
N ASP A 216 -20.06 -1.68 29.12
CA ASP A 216 -19.55 -0.54 29.88
C ASP A 216 -18.02 -0.64 30.08
N LEU A 217 -17.50 -1.82 30.42
CA LEU A 217 -16.03 -2.05 30.49
C LEU A 217 -15.34 -1.86 29.14
N LYS A 218 -16.01 -2.20 28.03
CA LYS A 218 -15.48 -2.03 26.68
C LYS A 218 -15.50 -0.55 26.29
N PHE A 219 -16.55 0.18 26.63
CA PHE A 219 -16.65 1.61 26.41
C PHE A 219 -15.59 2.39 27.20
N GLU A 220 -15.34 2.03 28.47
CA GLU A 220 -14.26 2.65 29.27
C GLU A 220 -12.88 2.43 28.64
N LYS A 221 -12.58 1.20 28.18
CA LYS A 221 -11.32 0.91 27.48
C LYS A 221 -11.19 1.70 26.18
N GLU A 222 -12.27 1.82 25.42
CA GLU A 222 -12.30 2.58 24.16
C GLU A 222 -12.09 4.09 24.41
N VAL A 223 -12.62 4.62 25.51
CA VAL A 223 -12.36 6.01 25.97
C VAL A 223 -10.89 6.20 26.34
N ASP A 224 -10.29 5.27 27.09
CA ASP A 224 -8.88 5.35 27.49
C ASP A 224 -7.92 5.31 26.28
N GLU A 225 -8.26 4.51 25.27
CA GLU A 225 -7.52 4.46 24.00
C GLU A 225 -7.65 5.76 23.20
N ALA A 226 -8.85 6.35 23.16
CA ALA A 226 -9.10 7.63 22.50
C ALA A 226 -8.39 8.79 23.23
N GLU A 227 -8.34 8.78 24.56
CA GLU A 227 -7.56 9.73 25.34
C GLU A 227 -6.05 9.58 25.11
N SER A 228 -5.56 8.35 24.97
CA SER A 228 -4.17 8.06 24.63
C SER A 228 -3.80 8.60 23.24
N LEU A 229 -4.73 8.50 22.27
CA LEU A 229 -4.59 9.11 20.94
C LEU A 229 -4.56 10.64 21.02
N ALA A 230 -5.42 11.27 21.82
CA ALA A 230 -5.40 12.71 22.03
C ALA A 230 -4.07 13.19 22.64
N ARG A 231 -3.53 12.47 23.64
CA ARG A 231 -2.21 12.77 24.24
C ARG A 231 -1.08 12.65 23.21
N MET A 232 -1.13 11.66 22.32
CA MET A 232 -0.17 11.53 21.22
C MET A 232 -0.28 12.66 20.20
N CYS A 233 -1.48 13.19 19.92
CA CYS A 233 -1.67 14.35 19.06
C CYS A 233 -1.09 15.63 19.66
N GLU A 234 -1.22 15.84 20.98
CA GLU A 234 -0.60 16.97 21.68
C GLU A 234 0.92 16.86 21.68
N ALA A 235 1.46 15.67 21.97
CA ALA A 235 2.90 15.41 21.94
C ALA A 235 3.54 15.60 20.54
N ARG A 236 2.73 15.49 19.47
CA ARG A 236 3.14 15.72 18.08
C ARG A 236 2.91 17.16 17.60
N GLY A 237 2.49 18.07 18.48
CA GLY A 237 2.30 19.49 18.16
C GLY A 237 1.00 19.80 17.42
N HIS A 238 -0.01 18.93 17.50
CA HIS A 238 -1.34 19.12 16.90
C HIS A 238 -2.44 19.30 17.96
N PRO A 239 -2.45 20.42 18.72
CA PRO A 239 -3.36 20.61 19.85
C PRO A 239 -4.83 20.73 19.42
N GLU A 240 -5.12 21.26 18.23
CA GLU A 240 -6.50 21.39 17.74
C GLU A 240 -7.16 20.03 17.45
N HIS A 241 -6.39 19.04 16.99
CA HIS A 241 -6.89 17.68 16.76
C HIS A 241 -7.15 16.95 18.08
N ALA A 242 -6.31 17.18 19.10
CA ALA A 242 -6.53 16.62 20.44
C ALA A 242 -7.78 17.20 21.10
N LYS A 243 -8.05 18.51 20.90
CA LYS A 243 -9.31 19.15 21.33
C LYS A 243 -10.51 18.54 20.64
N GLU A 244 -10.43 18.28 19.33
CA GLU A 244 -11.53 17.66 18.58
C GLU A 244 -11.80 16.22 19.04
N ILE A 245 -10.75 15.43 19.31
CA ILE A 245 -10.88 14.07 19.85
C ILE A 245 -11.53 14.13 21.24
N ARG A 246 -11.08 15.01 22.14
CA ARG A 246 -11.66 15.17 23.48
C ARG A 246 -13.10 15.66 23.45
N ALA A 247 -13.45 16.58 22.54
CA ALA A 247 -14.83 17.02 22.35
C ALA A 247 -15.75 15.87 21.89
N LYS A 248 -15.25 14.97 21.05
CA LYS A 248 -15.99 13.78 20.60
C LYS A 248 -16.09 12.70 21.69
N ILE A 249 -15.07 12.55 22.53
CA ILE A 249 -15.11 11.70 23.73
C ILE A 249 -16.19 12.22 24.69
N GLU A 250 -16.24 13.53 24.94
CA GLU A 250 -17.28 14.16 25.77
C GLU A 250 -18.68 13.97 25.17
N GLN A 251 -18.83 14.13 23.86
CA GLN A 251 -20.10 13.88 23.18
C GLN A 251 -20.54 12.41 23.30
N ALA A 252 -19.60 11.46 23.18
CA ALA A 252 -19.87 10.03 23.34
C ALA A 252 -20.20 9.67 24.80
N LYS A 253 -19.49 10.24 25.78
CA LYS A 253 -19.79 10.09 27.22
C LYS A 253 -21.16 10.65 27.56
N ALA A 254 -21.52 11.82 27.02
CA ALA A 254 -22.83 12.43 27.22
C ALA A 254 -23.97 11.61 26.61
N MET A 255 -23.78 11.02 25.42
CA MET A 255 -24.77 10.15 24.80
C MET A 255 -24.87 8.78 25.51
N GLY A 256 -23.74 8.19 25.92
CA GLY A 256 -23.71 6.96 26.71
C GLY A 256 -24.37 7.12 28.09
N TRP A 257 -24.14 8.26 28.76
CA TRP A 257 -24.78 8.61 30.04
C TRP A 257 -26.26 8.96 29.86
N SER A 258 -26.65 9.66 28.79
CA SER A 258 -28.06 9.90 28.46
C SER A 258 -28.82 8.59 28.26
N LEU A 259 -28.27 7.64 27.50
CA LEU A 259 -28.89 6.33 27.26
C LEU A 259 -29.02 5.46 28.53
N THR A 260 -28.08 5.55 29.46
CA THR A 260 -28.18 4.85 30.77
C THR A 260 -29.12 5.56 31.74
N ARG A 261 -29.21 6.90 31.70
CA ARG A 261 -30.07 7.70 32.58
C ARG A 261 -31.54 7.71 32.14
N ASP A 262 -31.81 7.68 30.84
CA ASP A 262 -33.17 7.57 30.29
C ASP A 262 -33.78 6.18 30.51
N ARG A 263 -32.96 5.12 30.63
CA ARG A 263 -33.43 3.77 31.01
C ARG A 263 -33.76 3.63 32.50
N ASN A 264 -33.08 4.36 33.39
CA ASN A 264 -33.37 4.33 34.83
C ASN A 264 -34.60 5.17 35.22
N PHE A 265 -35.11 6.03 34.35
CA PHE A 265 -36.33 6.81 34.58
C PHE A 265 -37.62 6.12 34.08
N GLN A 266 -37.52 4.97 33.38
CA GLN A 266 -38.69 4.21 32.91
C GLN A 266 -39.15 3.10 33.87
N THR A 267 -38.63 3.02 35.10
CA THR A 267 -39.00 1.99 36.09
C THR A 267 -39.71 2.52 37.33
N PHE A 268 -40.35 3.69 37.27
CA PHE A 268 -41.29 4.15 38.31
C PHE A 268 -42.48 4.87 37.69
N GLU A 269 -43.48 4.09 37.28
CA GLU A 269 -44.92 4.40 37.38
C GLU A 269 -45.73 3.10 37.32
#